data_AF-A0A0D0CYL2-F1
#
_entry.id   AF-A0A0D0CYL2-F1
#
_cell.length_a   1.000
_cell.length_b   1.000
_cell.length_c   1.000
_cell.angle_alpha   90.00
_cell.angle_beta   90.00
_cell.angle_gamma   90.00
#
_symmetry.space_group_name_H-M   'P 1'
#
loop_
_entity.id
_entity.type
_entity.pdbx_description
1 polymer ?
#
loop_
_entity_poly.entity_id
_entity_poly.type
_entity_poly.pdbx_seq_one_letter_code
_entity_poly.pdbx_strand_id
1 'polypeptide(L)'
;MHQLSGHVGICRHLDFWKAHVCSKNLLFSSLNTFASSNPTFDELKALANEMVHIYVATHQLQHTCWRKVNECDQQFKNSVLLNKYFLLYKEMSYAMNFGDIGHVETTIIGWILILKAIRKHKY
;
A
#
# COMPACT_ATOMS: atom_id res chain seq x y z
N MET A 1 -19.51 2.49 2.10
CA MET A 1 -18.32 1.78 2.64
C MET A 1 -17.26 1.53 1.58
N HIS A 2 -17.57 0.85 0.46
CA HIS A 2 -16.59 0.55 -0.60
C HIS A 2 -15.88 1.79 -1.19
N GLN A 3 -16.65 2.81 -1.58
CA GLN A 3 -16.11 4.08 -2.11
C GLN A 3 -15.23 4.81 -1.08
N LEU A 4 -15.64 4.84 0.20
CA LEU A 4 -14.88 5.50 1.25
C LEU A 4 -13.52 4.82 1.47
N SER A 5 -13.50 3.48 1.53
CA SER A 5 -12.25 2.71 1.62
C SER A 5 -11.35 2.94 0.40
N GLY A 6 -11.94 3.07 -0.80
CA GLY A 6 -11.23 3.44 -2.02
C GLY A 6 -10.58 4.83 -1.92
N HIS A 7 -11.33 5.87 -1.54
CA HIS A 7 -10.80 7.23 -1.41
C HIS A 7 -9.68 7.32 -0.36
N VAL A 8 -9.86 6.69 0.81
CA VAL A 8 -8.82 6.67 1.86
C VAL A 8 -7.55 5.97 1.36
N GLY A 9 -7.69 4.87 0.62
CA GLY A 9 -6.56 4.17 -0.01
C GLY A 9 -5.83 5.05 -1.02
N ILE A 10 -6.57 5.77 -1.88
CA ILE A 10 -5.99 6.70 -2.87
C ILE A 10 -5.21 7.82 -2.17
N CYS A 11 -5.80 8.48 -1.17
CA CYS A 11 -5.12 9.55 -0.44
C CYS A 11 -3.82 9.06 0.20
N ARG A 12 -3.85 7.89 0.86
CA ARG A 12 -2.66 7.28 1.44
C ARG A 12 -1.59 6.94 0.42
N HIS A 13 -1.99 6.46 -0.76
CA HIS A 13 -1.06 6.21 -1.84
C HIS A 13 -0.37 7.50 -2.27
N LEU A 14 -1.13 8.56 -2.52
CA LEU A 14 -0.57 9.86 -2.88
C LEU A 14 0.37 10.40 -1.78
N ASP A 15 0.03 10.22 -0.50
CA ASP A 15 0.89 10.66 0.59
C ASP A 15 2.24 9.95 0.61
N PHE A 16 2.28 8.62 0.43
CA PHE A 16 3.57 7.92 0.39
C PHE A 16 4.34 8.16 -0.91
N TRP A 17 3.63 8.39 -2.04
CA TRP A 17 4.24 8.87 -3.29
C TRP A 17 4.92 10.21 -3.10
N LYS A 18 4.24 11.16 -2.47
CA LYS A 18 4.83 12.45 -2.11
C LYS A 18 6.07 12.25 -1.23
N ALA A 19 5.96 11.47 -0.16
CA ALA A 19 7.07 11.24 0.76
C ALA A 19 8.31 10.64 0.08
N HIS A 20 8.11 9.69 -0.85
CA HIS A 20 9.22 9.06 -1.58
C HIS A 20 9.86 9.99 -2.61
N VAL A 21 9.04 10.69 -3.39
CA VAL A 21 9.54 11.65 -4.40
C VAL A 21 10.33 12.78 -3.73
N CYS A 22 9.83 13.31 -2.61
CA CYS A 22 10.50 14.35 -1.83
C CYS A 22 11.81 13.84 -1.19
N SER A 23 11.89 12.56 -0.81
CA SER A 23 13.12 12.00 -0.21
C SER A 23 14.21 11.70 -1.25
N LYS A 24 13.82 11.34 -2.48
CA LYS A 24 14.74 11.10 -3.60
C LYS A 24 15.32 12.38 -4.18
N ASN A 25 14.48 13.41 -4.36
CA ASN A 25 14.87 14.65 -5.02
C ASN A 25 14.28 15.85 -4.28
N LEU A 26 15.15 16.63 -3.64
CA LEU A 26 14.78 17.87 -2.93
C LEU A 26 14.12 18.92 -3.84
N LEU A 27 14.31 18.81 -5.17
CA LEU A 27 13.68 19.67 -6.17
C LEU A 27 12.16 19.44 -6.28
N PHE A 28 11.67 18.25 -5.92
CA PHE A 28 10.25 17.94 -5.96
C PHE A 28 9.63 18.17 -4.58
N SER A 29 9.16 19.40 -4.33
CA SER A 29 8.44 19.77 -3.11
C SER A 29 6.99 19.23 -3.05
N SER A 30 6.45 18.74 -4.16
CA SER A 30 5.08 18.24 -4.26
C SER A 30 4.94 17.20 -5.37
N LEU A 31 3.83 16.46 -5.35
CA LEU A 31 3.49 15.58 -6.47
C LEU A 31 3.19 16.35 -7.77
N ASN A 32 2.71 17.59 -7.66
CA ASN A 32 2.44 18.42 -8.83
C ASN A 32 3.74 18.79 -9.54
N THR A 33 4.81 19.14 -8.81
CA THR A 33 6.10 19.46 -9.41
C THR A 33 6.76 18.24 -10.06
N PHE A 34 6.56 17.05 -9.50
CA PHE A 34 6.96 15.79 -10.12
C PHE A 34 6.13 15.45 -11.37
N ALA A 35 4.81 15.60 -11.32
CA ALA A 35 3.97 15.39 -12.50
C ALA A 35 4.34 16.33 -13.65
N SER A 36 4.67 17.59 -13.34
CA SER A 36 5.13 18.58 -14.31
C SER A 36 6.49 18.25 -14.95
N SER A 37 7.30 17.36 -14.36
CA SER A 37 8.53 16.89 -15.00
C SER A 37 8.29 15.85 -16.08
N ASN A 38 7.02 15.48 -16.34
CA ASN A 38 6.60 14.46 -17.32
C ASN A 38 7.42 13.16 -17.19
N PRO A 39 7.35 12.47 -16.03
CA PRO A 39 8.08 11.23 -15.82
C PRO A 39 7.62 10.17 -16.83
N THR A 40 8.58 9.45 -17.38
CA THR A 40 8.31 8.33 -18.28
C THR A 40 7.63 7.18 -17.52
N PHE A 41 6.94 6.31 -18.25
CA PHE A 41 6.31 5.13 -17.65
C PHE A 41 7.33 4.23 -16.94
N ASP A 42 8.52 4.09 -17.50
CA ASP A 42 9.58 3.27 -16.93
C ASP A 42 10.12 3.87 -15.62
N GLU A 43 10.26 5.20 -15.53
CA GLU A 43 10.61 5.89 -14.28
C GLU A 43 9.53 5.71 -13.22
N LEU A 44 8.25 5.83 -13.60
CA LEU A 44 7.14 5.60 -12.69
C LEU A 44 7.13 4.15 -12.17
N LYS A 45 7.39 3.18 -13.05
CA LYS A 45 7.45 1.76 -12.69
C LYS A 45 8.64 1.46 -11.77
N ALA A 46 9.80 2.03 -12.05
CA ALA A 46 10.98 1.91 -11.21
C ALA A 46 10.73 2.48 -9.81
N LEU A 47 10.18 3.69 -9.73
CA LEU A 47 9.78 4.30 -8.45
C LEU A 47 8.76 3.44 -7.70
N ALA A 48 7.71 2.98 -8.38
CA ALA A 48 6.70 2.12 -7.75
C ALA A 48 7.31 0.84 -7.16
N ASN A 49 8.24 0.19 -7.87
CA ASN A 49 8.92 -1.01 -7.39
C ASN A 49 9.76 -0.73 -6.14
N GLU A 50 10.56 0.34 -6.15
CA GLU A 50 11.34 0.76 -4.98
C GLU A 50 10.45 1.05 -3.77
N MET A 51 9.34 1.74 -4.01
CA MET A 51 8.39 2.14 -2.98
C MET A 51 7.71 0.95 -2.30
N VAL A 52 7.39 -0.10 -3.06
CA VAL A 52 6.80 -1.33 -2.50
C VAL A 52 7.74 -1.96 -1.47
N HIS A 53 9.06 -1.87 -1.64
CA HIS A 53 10.02 -2.40 -0.67
C HIS A 53 10.12 -1.57 0.62
N ILE A 54 9.79 -0.27 0.55
CA ILE A 54 9.96 0.66 1.68
C ILE A 54 8.64 0.88 2.44
N TYR A 55 7.54 1.08 1.73
CA TYR A 55 6.26 1.55 2.28
C TYR A 55 5.15 0.50 2.28
N VAL A 56 5.41 -0.73 1.82
CA VAL A 56 4.44 -1.83 1.84
C VAL A 56 4.97 -3.00 2.65
N ALA A 57 4.12 -3.56 3.50
CA ALA A 57 4.51 -4.66 4.37
C ALA A 57 4.83 -5.95 3.58
N THR A 58 6.10 -6.33 3.57
CA THR A 58 6.58 -7.62 3.06
C THR A 58 6.91 -8.56 4.22
N HIS A 59 7.34 -9.79 3.90
CA HIS A 59 7.85 -10.74 4.89
C HIS A 59 9.03 -10.16 5.71
N GLN A 60 9.75 -9.18 5.16
CA GLN A 60 10.88 -8.51 5.83
C GLN A 60 10.46 -7.67 7.03
N LEU A 61 9.19 -7.26 7.12
CA LEU A 61 8.69 -6.47 8.24
C LEU A 61 8.71 -7.27 9.55
N GLN A 62 8.61 -8.60 9.47
CA GLN A 62 8.84 -9.47 10.62
C GLN A 62 10.27 -9.34 11.14
N HIS A 63 11.29 -9.22 10.29
CA HIS A 63 12.68 -9.05 10.74
C HIS A 63 12.93 -7.67 11.38
N THR A 64 12.32 -6.61 10.84
CA THR A 64 12.42 -5.26 11.43
C THR A 64 11.72 -5.17 12.79
N CYS A 65 10.71 -6.02 13.05
CA CYS A 65 10.01 -6.07 14.33
C CYS A 65 10.83 -6.59 15.52
N TRP A 66 11.98 -7.23 15.31
CA TRP A 66 12.83 -7.76 16.38
C TRP A 66 13.91 -6.77 16.82
N ARG A 67 14.00 -5.59 16.19
CA ARG A 67 14.83 -4.49 16.70
C ARG A 67 14.16 -3.82 17.90
N LYS A 68 14.97 -3.42 18.89
CA LYS A 68 14.56 -2.94 20.22
C LYS A 68 13.40 -1.93 20.15
N VAL A 69 12.46 -2.09 21.09
CA VAL A 69 11.22 -1.30 21.25
C VAL A 69 11.46 0.22 21.26
N ASN A 70 12.65 0.67 21.70
CA ASN A 70 12.98 2.10 21.79
C ASN A 70 13.43 2.75 20.47
N GLU A 71 13.61 1.99 19.38
CA GLU A 71 14.04 2.50 18.06
C GLU A 71 12.97 2.31 16.96
N CYS A 72 11.85 1.66 17.29
CA CYS A 72 10.85 1.30 16.30
C CYS A 72 9.70 2.31 16.24
N ASP A 73 9.64 3.07 15.15
CA ASP A 73 8.49 3.92 14.84
C ASP A 73 7.24 3.05 14.59
N GLN A 74 6.40 2.96 15.62
CA GLN A 74 5.17 2.19 15.59
C GLN A 74 4.15 2.77 14.61
N GLN A 75 4.16 4.10 14.39
CA GLN A 75 3.26 4.76 13.44
C GLN A 75 3.65 4.40 12.01
N PHE A 76 4.96 4.38 11.71
CA PHE A 76 5.47 3.93 10.43
C PHE A 76 5.13 2.46 10.17
N LYS A 77 5.34 1.57 11.16
CA LYS A 77 4.97 0.15 11.05
C LYS A 77 3.49 -0.05 10.73
N ASN A 78 2.62 0.61 11.51
CA ASN A 78 1.18 0.53 11.29
C ASN A 78 0.80 1.06 9.91
N SER A 79 1.46 2.13 9.45
CA SER A 79 1.22 2.71 8.12
C SER A 79 1.63 1.75 6.99
N VAL A 80 2.79 1.12 7.09
CA VAL A 80 3.29 0.16 6.10
C VAL A 80 2.39 -1.09 6.03
N LEU A 81 1.91 -1.57 7.19
CA LEU A 81 0.94 -2.67 7.26
C LEU A 81 -0.39 -2.29 6.63
N LEU A 82 -0.87 -1.08 6.89
CA LEU A 82 -2.13 -0.59 6.36
C LEU A 82 -2.08 -0.36 4.84
N ASN A 83 -0.96 0.12 4.31
CA ASN A 83 -0.73 0.25 2.88
C ASN A 83 -0.85 -1.10 2.15
N LYS A 84 -0.31 -2.18 2.73
CA LYS A 84 -0.50 -3.54 2.20
C LYS A 84 -1.98 -3.90 2.08
N TYR A 85 -2.76 -3.65 3.12
CA TYR A 85 -4.18 -3.98 3.10
C TYR A 85 -4.98 -3.11 2.13
N PHE A 86 -4.65 -1.82 1.97
CA PHE A 86 -5.28 -0.98 0.95
C PHE A 86 -4.94 -1.43 -0.48
N LEU A 87 -3.71 -1.88 -0.74
CA LEU A 87 -3.34 -2.48 -2.03
C LEU A 87 -4.12 -3.77 -2.30
N LEU A 88 -4.16 -4.69 -1.34
CA LEU A 88 -4.95 -5.92 -1.44
C LEU A 88 -6.45 -5.63 -1.63
N TYR A 89 -6.95 -4.58 -0.97
CA TYR A 89 -8.35 -4.16 -1.10
C TYR A 89 -8.65 -3.65 -2.50
N LYS A 90 -7.76 -2.81 -3.06
CA LYS A 90 -7.90 -2.27 -4.40
C LYS A 90 -7.90 -3.38 -5.44
N GLU A 91 -7.00 -4.35 -5.30
CA GLU A 91 -6.90 -5.49 -6.22
C GLU A 91 -8.15 -6.37 -6.18
N MET A 92 -8.58 -6.78 -4.99
CA MET A 92 -9.81 -7.55 -4.81
C MET A 92 -11.02 -6.80 -5.35
N SER A 93 -11.13 -5.50 -5.06
CA SER A 93 -12.24 -4.67 -5.53
C SER A 93 -12.26 -4.55 -7.06
N TYR A 94 -11.08 -4.43 -7.68
CA TYR A 94 -10.95 -4.42 -9.13
C TYR A 94 -11.44 -5.74 -9.72
N ALA A 95 -10.97 -6.88 -9.19
CA ALA A 95 -11.39 -8.21 -9.64
C ALA A 95 -12.91 -8.43 -9.48
N MET A 96 -13.49 -8.01 -8.36
CA MET A 96 -14.94 -8.06 -8.12
C MET A 96 -15.72 -7.23 -9.14
N ASN A 97 -15.28 -6.01 -9.43
CA ASN A 97 -15.95 -5.13 -10.39
C ASN A 97 -15.80 -5.63 -11.84
N PHE A 98 -14.69 -6.28 -12.17
CA PHE A 98 -14.45 -6.87 -13.48
C PHE A 98 -15.17 -8.22 -13.67
N GLY A 99 -15.52 -8.89 -12.56
CA GLY A 99 -16.15 -10.21 -12.58
C GLY A 99 -15.15 -11.38 -12.70
N ASP A 100 -13.87 -11.15 -12.39
CA ASP A 100 -12.84 -12.20 -12.39
C ASP A 100 -12.86 -12.99 -11.07
N ILE A 101 -13.63 -14.07 -11.05
CA ILE A 101 -13.80 -14.93 -9.87
C ILE A 101 -12.48 -15.56 -9.45
N GLY A 102 -11.65 -16.04 -10.39
CA GLY A 102 -10.37 -16.68 -10.06
C GLY A 102 -9.40 -15.70 -9.39
N HIS A 103 -9.42 -14.44 -9.81
CA HIS A 103 -8.63 -13.38 -9.19
C HIS A 103 -9.18 -13.03 -7.79
N VAL A 104 -10.50 -12.95 -7.61
CA VAL A 104 -11.12 -12.75 -6.29
C VAL A 104 -10.71 -13.86 -5.32
N GLU A 105 -10.76 -15.12 -5.75
CA GLU A 105 -10.34 -16.27 -4.94
C GLU A 105 -8.86 -16.23 -4.58
N THR A 106 -8.01 -15.74 -5.47
CA THR A 106 -6.57 -15.58 -5.20
C THR A 106 -6.32 -14.48 -4.17
N THR A 107 -7.04 -13.37 -4.26
CA THR A 107 -6.84 -12.20 -3.38
C THR A 107 -7.50 -12.35 -2.01
N ILE A 108 -8.57 -13.15 -1.88
CA ILE A 108 -9.28 -13.36 -0.61
C ILE A 108 -8.45 -14.08 0.45
N ILE A 109 -7.45 -14.88 0.03
CA ILE A 109 -6.52 -15.58 0.93
C ILE A 109 -5.82 -14.59 1.87
N GLY A 110 -5.43 -13.41 1.36
CA GLY A 110 -4.80 -12.35 2.14
C GLY A 110 -5.70 -11.73 3.21
N TRP A 111 -7.02 -11.90 3.10
CA TRP A 111 -8.02 -11.35 4.00
C TRP A 111 -8.50 -12.34 5.07
N ILE A 112 -8.25 -13.64 4.92
CA ILE A 112 -8.76 -14.70 5.82
C ILE A 112 -8.42 -14.40 7.29
N LEU A 113 -7.20 -13.99 7.59
CA LEU A 113 -6.78 -13.70 8.96
C LEU A 113 -7.54 -12.50 9.56
N ILE A 114 -7.75 -11.45 8.76
CA ILE A 114 -8.55 -10.28 9.19
C ILE A 114 -10.00 -10.69 9.40
N LEU A 115 -10.60 -11.37 8.43
CA LEU A 115 -11.99 -11.84 8.47
C LEU A 115 -12.22 -12.74 9.69
N LYS A 116 -11.27 -13.63 10.00
CA LYS A 116 -11.29 -14.46 11.20
C LYS A 116 -11.21 -13.62 12.47
N ALA A 117 -10.31 -12.63 12.53
CA ALA A 117 -10.15 -11.75 13.70
C ALA A 117 -11.42 -10.93 14.00
N ILE A 118 -12.11 -10.45 12.97
CA ILE A 118 -13.39 -9.71 13.11
C ILE A 118 -14.62 -10.63 13.22
N ARG A 119 -14.41 -11.96 13.36
CA ARG A 119 -15.46 -12.98 13.43
C ARG A 119 -16.42 -12.99 12.23
N LYS A 120 -15.97 -12.55 11.06
CA LYS A 120 -16.68 -12.67 9.77
C LYS A 120 -16.31 -13.94 8.99
N HIS A 121 -15.89 -14.99 9.67
CA HIS A 121 -15.50 -16.29 9.08
C HIS A 121 -16.69 -17.20 8.76
N LYS A 122 -17.92 -16.76 9.02
CA LYS A 122 -19.14 -17.49 8.66
C LYS A 122 -19.55 -17.29 7.19
N TYR A 123 -18.79 -16.48 6.44
CA TYR A 123 -18.97 -16.22 5.02
C TYR A 123 -17.72 -16.67 4.27
#